data_AF-A0A662UPZ2-F1
#
_entry.id   AF-A0A662UPZ2-F1
#
_cell.length_a   1.000
_cell.length_b   1.000
_cell.length_c   1.000
_cell.angle_alpha   90.00
_cell.angle_beta   90.00
_cell.angle_gamma   90.00
#
_symmetry.space_group_name_H-M   'P 1'
#
loop_
_entity.id
_entity.type
_entity.pdbx_description
1 polymer ?
#
loop_
_entity_poly.entity_id
_entity_poly.type
_entity_poly.pdbx_seq_one_letter_code
_entity_poly.pdbx_strand_id
1 'polypeptide(L)'
;SSTLVFPLLHISAISIGAAFMTIYGYSFIDTLFEATSAAGCVGLSAGVITYSSPLPVKLVIIVLMLLGRVEYVQLFLLMGYLGGKKLLKVIR
;
A
#
# COMPACT_ATOMS: atom_id res chain seq x y z
N SER A 1 -2.27 23.47 -0.29
CA SER A 1 -1.80 22.51 -1.34
C SER A 1 -1.37 21.16 -0.77
N SER A 2 -0.82 21.08 0.44
CA SER A 2 -0.22 19.86 1.00
C SER A 2 -1.19 18.70 1.33
N THR A 3 -2.50 18.94 1.39
CA THR A 3 -3.50 17.88 1.66
C THR A 3 -3.74 16.95 0.47
N LEU A 4 -3.41 17.39 -0.75
CA LEU A 4 -3.60 16.59 -1.98
C LEU A 4 -2.58 15.45 -2.14
N VAL A 5 -1.45 15.53 -1.44
CA VAL A 5 -0.34 14.57 -1.60
C VAL A 5 -0.69 13.21 -0.98
N PHE A 6 -1.50 13.18 0.08
CA PHE A 6 -1.92 11.95 0.76
C PHE A 6 -2.76 11.02 -0.12
N PRO A 7 -3.86 11.47 -0.76
CA PRO A 7 -4.65 10.59 -1.63
C PRO A 7 -3.88 10.18 -2.90
N LEU A 8 -2.99 11.03 -3.43
CA LEU A 8 -2.15 10.66 -4.58
C LEU A 8 -1.19 9.51 -4.26
N LEU A 9 -0.57 9.52 -3.08
CA LEU A 9 0.26 8.42 -2.57
C LEU A 9 -0.58 7.16 -2.32
N HIS A 10 -1.82 7.33 -1.88
CA HIS A 10 -2.74 6.20 -1.69
C HIS A 10 -3.09 5.49 -3.01
N ILE A 11 -3.44 6.27 -4.03
CA ILE A 11 -3.76 5.73 -5.36
C ILE A 11 -2.55 5.03 -5.98
N SER A 12 -1.34 5.58 -5.83
CA SER A 12 -0.14 4.95 -6.38
C SER A 12 0.19 3.61 -5.71
N ALA A 13 0.07 3.51 -4.38
CA ALA A 13 0.30 2.25 -3.67
C ALA A 13 -0.72 1.17 -4.06
N ILE A 14 -2.00 1.53 -4.19
CA ILE A 14 -3.05 0.62 -4.67
C ILE A 14 -2.74 0.14 -6.09
N SER A 15 -2.36 1.04 -6.98
CA SER A 15 -2.01 0.71 -8.36
C SER A 15 -0.81 -0.24 -8.45
N ILE A 16 0.22 -0.02 -7.63
CA ILE A 16 1.37 -0.92 -7.52
C ILE A 16 0.95 -2.29 -6.99
N GLY A 17 0.14 -2.35 -5.92
CA GLY A 17 -0.37 -3.59 -5.36
C GLY A 17 -1.20 -4.41 -6.36
N ALA A 18 -2.11 -3.73 -7.09
CA ALA A 18 -2.92 -4.35 -8.14
C ALA A 18 -2.05 -4.86 -9.31
N ALA A 19 -1.07 -4.06 -9.75
CA ALA A 19 -0.14 -4.46 -10.80
C ALA A 19 0.72 -5.68 -10.41
N PHE A 20 1.12 -5.79 -9.13
CA PHE A 20 1.81 -6.99 -8.65
C PHE A 20 0.92 -8.23 -8.72
N MET A 21 -0.37 -8.12 -8.40
CA MET A 21 -1.29 -9.27 -8.43
C MET A 21 -1.69 -9.68 -9.86
N THR A 22 -1.75 -8.74 -10.81
CA THR A 22 -2.08 -9.06 -12.21
C THR A 22 -0.99 -9.88 -12.89
N ILE A 23 0.28 -9.71 -12.49
CA ILE A 23 1.41 -10.52 -12.98
C ILE A 23 1.24 -12.00 -12.62
N TYR A 24 0.50 -12.32 -11.55
CA TYR A 24 0.19 -13.71 -11.15
C TYR A 24 -0.99 -14.33 -11.91
N GLY A 25 -1.52 -13.67 -12.95
CA GLY A 25 -2.56 -14.22 -13.82
C GLY A 25 -3.99 -13.99 -13.32
N TYR A 26 -4.18 -13.13 -12.31
CA TYR A 26 -5.50 -12.75 -11.84
C TYR A 26 -6.08 -11.59 -12.68
N SER A 27 -7.41 -11.57 -12.81
CA SER A 27 -8.16 -10.54 -13.52
C SER A 27 -7.87 -9.13 -12.96
N PHE A 28 -7.61 -8.17 -13.85
CA PHE A 28 -7.24 -6.81 -13.48
C PHE A 28 -8.32 -6.10 -12.65
N ILE A 29 -9.60 -6.31 -13.00
CA ILE A 29 -10.72 -5.69 -12.29
C ILE A 29 -10.82 -6.23 -10.85
N ASP A 30 -10.67 -7.55 -10.69
CA ASP A 30 -10.85 -8.22 -9.41
C ASP A 30 -9.67 -7.91 -8.48
N THR A 31 -8.44 -7.91 -9.00
CA THR A 31 -7.24 -7.54 -8.24
C THR A 31 -7.23 -6.07 -7.80
N LEU A 32 -7.75 -5.15 -8.62
CA LEU A 32 -7.89 -3.75 -8.26
C LEU A 32 -8.94 -3.55 -7.16
N PHE A 33 -10.06 -4.28 -7.24
CA PHE A 33 -11.07 -4.28 -6.18
C PHE A 33 -10.52 -4.86 -4.86
N GLU A 34 -9.76 -5.95 -4.95
CA GLU A 34 -9.11 -6.57 -3.79
C GLU A 34 -8.07 -5.64 -3.16
N ALA A 35 -7.23 -4.99 -3.98
CA ALA A 35 -6.21 -4.05 -3.53
C ALA A 35 -6.82 -2.80 -2.88
N THR A 36 -7.88 -2.23 -3.48
CA THR A 36 -8.59 -1.07 -2.90
C THR A 36 -9.30 -1.43 -1.59
N SER A 37 -9.94 -2.61 -1.51
CA SER A 37 -10.58 -3.13 -0.30
C SER A 37 -9.57 -3.40 0.82
N ALA A 38 -8.41 -3.97 0.49
CA ALA A 38 -7.32 -4.19 1.44
C ALA A 38 -6.74 -2.84 1.94
N ALA A 39 -6.49 -1.90 1.03
CA ALA A 39 -5.99 -0.57 1.38
C ALA A 39 -7.00 0.23 2.23
N GLY A 40 -8.30 0.01 2.06
CA GLY A 40 -9.36 0.60 2.89
C GLY A 40 -9.70 -0.19 4.16
N CYS A 41 -9.04 -1.32 4.43
CA CYS A 41 -9.38 -2.26 5.50
C CYS A 41 -10.88 -2.67 5.51
N VAL A 42 -11.51 -2.70 4.33
CA VAL A 42 -12.96 -2.95 4.18
C VAL A 42 -13.27 -4.45 4.27
N GLY A 43 -12.30 -5.29 3.93
CA GLY A 43 -12.39 -6.76 4.07
C GLY A 43 -13.33 -7.43 3.06
N LEU A 44 -13.74 -6.72 2.01
CA LEU A 44 -14.45 -7.33 0.87
C LEU A 44 -13.49 -8.02 -0.08
N SER A 45 -13.94 -9.14 -0.64
CA SER A 45 -13.20 -9.89 -1.65
C SER A 45 -14.04 -10.13 -2.90
N ALA A 46 -13.40 -9.97 -4.06
CA ALA A 46 -13.99 -10.29 -5.37
C ALA A 46 -13.70 -11.75 -5.81
N GLY A 47 -13.10 -12.57 -4.93
CA GLY A 47 -12.76 -13.97 -5.22
C GLY A 47 -11.30 -14.20 -5.64
N VAL A 48 -10.43 -13.20 -5.50
CA VAL A 48 -8.99 -13.32 -5.82
C VAL A 48 -8.25 -14.07 -4.70
N ILE A 49 -8.62 -13.85 -3.44
CA ILE A 49 -8.07 -14.55 -2.27
C ILE A 49 -8.80 -15.89 -2.04
N THR A 50 -8.25 -16.95 -2.64
CA THR A 50 -8.65 -18.33 -2.33
C THR A 50 -7.55 -19.02 -1.49
N TYR A 51 -7.88 -20.11 -0.78
CA TYR A 51 -6.92 -20.91 0.00
C TYR A 51 -5.69 -21.34 -0.83
N SER A 52 -5.90 -21.59 -2.13
CA SER A 52 -4.91 -21.96 -3.14
C SER A 52 -4.09 -20.78 -3.71
N SER A 53 -4.35 -19.54 -3.29
CA SER A 53 -3.62 -18.38 -3.82
C SER A 53 -2.12 -18.43 -3.47
N PRO A 54 -1.24 -17.98 -4.40
CA PRO A 54 0.20 -17.95 -4.19
C PRO A 54 0.57 -17.14 -2.93
N LEU A 55 1.53 -17.65 -2.16
CA LEU A 55 2.12 -16.96 -1.01
C LEU A 55 2.44 -15.46 -1.25
N PRO A 56 3.02 -15.04 -2.40
CA PRO A 56 3.33 -13.64 -2.66
C PRO A 56 2.10 -12.73 -2.74
N VAL A 57 0.97 -13.22 -3.28
CA VAL A 57 -0.27 -12.43 -3.39
C VAL A 57 -0.84 -12.13 -2.00
N LYS A 58 -0.81 -13.12 -1.10
CA LYS A 58 -1.22 -12.95 0.30
C LYS A 58 -0.34 -11.93 1.02
N LEU A 59 0.97 -11.98 0.81
CA LEU A 59 1.90 -11.01 1.39
C LEU A 59 1.63 -9.59 0.92
N VAL A 60 1.36 -9.39 -0.37
CA VAL A 60 1.01 -8.06 -0.91
C VAL A 60 -0.27 -7.54 -0.27
N ILE A 61 -1.32 -8.36 -0.13
CA ILE A 61 -2.58 -7.97 0.54
C ILE A 61 -2.34 -7.61 2.02
N ILE A 62 -1.56 -8.40 2.76
CA ILE A 62 -1.23 -8.11 4.16
C ILE A 62 -0.50 -6.77 4.27
N VAL A 63 0.47 -6.51 3.39
CA VAL A 63 1.18 -5.22 3.35
C VAL A 63 0.24 -4.07 3.00
N LEU A 64 -0.69 -4.27 2.06
CA LEU A 64 -1.71 -3.26 1.72
C LEU A 64 -2.65 -2.97 2.90
N MET A 65 -3.08 -3.99 3.66
CA MET A 65 -3.90 -3.78 4.87
C MET A 65 -3.12 -3.05 5.96
N LEU A 66 -1.85 -3.37 6.15
CA LEU A 66 -0.98 -2.64 7.09
C LEU A 66 -0.78 -1.18 6.66
N LEU A 67 -0.56 -0.92 5.36
CA LEU A 67 -0.46 0.44 4.81
C LEU A 67 -1.79 1.20 4.85
N GLY A 68 -2.91 0.51 4.73
CA GLY A 68 -4.24 1.10 4.88
C GLY A 68 -4.50 1.58 6.31
N ARG A 69 -4.09 0.77 7.31
CA ARG A 69 -4.25 1.07 8.73
C ARG A 69 -3.23 2.09 9.24
N VAL A 70 -1.98 1.96 8.81
CA VAL A 70 -0.90 2.89 9.08
C VAL A 70 -0.99 3.97 8.01
N GLU A 71 -1.89 4.94 8.19
CA GLU A 71 -2.04 6.04 7.24
C GLU A 71 -0.67 6.61 6.85
N TYR A 72 -0.53 7.10 5.61
CA TYR A 72 0.71 7.68 5.05
C TYR A 72 1.43 8.67 5.96
N VAL A 73 0.72 9.22 6.94
CA VAL A 73 1.25 10.01 8.06
C VAL A 73 2.43 9.33 8.75
N GLN A 74 2.38 8.03 9.04
CA GLN A 74 3.49 7.30 9.68
C GLN A 74 4.68 7.11 8.73
N LEU A 75 4.45 6.87 7.44
CA LEU A 75 5.52 6.81 6.43
C LEU A 75 6.20 8.18 6.28
N PHE A 76 5.42 9.26 6.28
CA PHE A 76 5.95 10.62 6.19
C PHE A 76 6.69 11.04 7.47
N LEU A 77 6.19 10.64 8.65
CA LEU A 77 6.89 10.77 9.93
C LEU A 77 8.19 9.97 9.95
N LEU A 78 8.19 8.74 9.46
CA LEU A 78 9.38 7.89 9.41
C LEU A 78 10.40 8.43 8.39
N MET A 79 9.96 8.90 7.23
CA MET A 79 10.79 9.56 6.21
C MET A 79 11.37 10.89 6.74
N GLY A 80 10.56 11.67 7.46
CA GLY A 80 10.99 12.88 8.17
C GLY A 80 11.96 12.58 9.31
N TYR A 81 11.77 11.48 10.03
CA TYR A 81 12.65 11.02 11.12
C TYR A 81 13.99 10.49 10.58
N LEU A 82 13.98 9.73 9.48
CA LEU A 82 15.19 9.30 8.78
C LEU A 82 15.93 10.48 8.16
N GLY A 83 15.20 11.44 7.57
CA GLY A 83 15.74 12.67 6.98
C GLY A 83 16.28 13.66 8.01
N GLY A 84 15.71 13.69 9.22
CA GLY A 84 16.14 14.54 10.34
C GLY A 84 17.56 14.23 10.84
N LYS A 85 18.11 13.05 10.54
CA LYS A 85 19.51 12.72 10.88
C LYS A 85 20.55 13.44 10.01
N LYS A 86 20.16 14.13 8.93
CA LYS A 86 21.09 14.98 8.13
C LYS A 86 21.20 16.42 8.63
N LEU A 87 20.29 16.91 9.47
CA LEU A 87 20.31 18.32 9.95
C LEU A 87 21.24 18.54 11.16
N LEU A 88 21.47 17.52 12.00
CA LEU A 88 22.39 17.61 13.15
C LEU A 88 23.88 17.55 12.78
N LYS A 89 24.23 17.23 11.53
CA LYS A 89 25.62 17.08 11.08
C LYS A 89 26.22 18.34 10.44
N VAL A 90 25.40 19.37 10.20
CA VAL A 90 25.82 20.67 9.65
C VAL A 90 26.00 21.73 10.75
N ILE A 91 25.50 21.48 11.95
CA ILE A 91 25.66 22.34 13.14
C ILE A 91 26.87 21.95 14.01
N ARG A 92 27.66 20.95 13.58
CA ARG A 92 28.97 20.65 14.17
C ARG A 92 30.07 20.82 13.13
#